data_AF-A0A5N5CTP1-F1
#
_entry.id   AF-A0A5N5CTP1-F1
#
_cell.length_a   1.000
_cell.length_b   1.000
_cell.length_c   1.000
_cell.angle_alpha   90.00
_cell.angle_beta   90.00
_cell.angle_gamma   90.00
#
_symmetry.space_group_name_H-M   'P 1'
#
loop_
_entity.id
_entity.type
_entity.pdbx_description
1 polymer ?
#
loop_
_entity_poly.entity_id
_entity_poly.type
_entity_poly.pdbx_seq_one_letter_code
_entity_poly.pdbx_strand_id
1 'polypeptide(L)' 'MTTESYLFPDAPIVALILKEYDQHDFGGSSEALADWLNKRWRKSGYQIEAEVVHSVLLCNGRKAVAGQGDSLGGAFLR' A
#
# COMPACT_ATOMS: atom_id res chain seq x y z
N MET A 1 -28.90 -5.13 0.64
CA MET A 1 -28.02 -5.76 1.64
C MET A 1 -26.63 -5.26 1.34
N THR A 2 -26.13 -4.32 2.14
CA THR A 2 -24.94 -3.50 1.89
C THR A 2 -23.69 -4.27 2.32
N THR A 3 -22.96 -4.82 1.36
CA THR A 3 -21.75 -5.62 1.60
C THR A 3 -20.51 -4.77 1.33
N GLU A 4 -20.20 -3.79 2.19
CA GLU A 4 -18.98 -2.96 2.04
C GLU A 4 -18.25 -2.77 3.38
N SER A 5 -18.27 -3.80 4.22
CA SER A 5 -17.70 -3.74 5.59
C SER A 5 -16.42 -4.57 5.77
N TYR A 6 -15.71 -4.90 4.68
CA TYR A 6 -14.49 -5.73 4.72
C TYR A 6 -13.27 -5.11 4.00
N LEU A 7 -13.33 -3.82 3.65
CA LEU A 7 -12.23 -3.14 2.94
C LEU A 7 -11.08 -2.67 3.83
N PHE A 8 -11.19 -2.80 5.15
CA PHE A 8 -10.14 -2.40 6.08
C PHE A 8 -9.63 -3.61 6.86
N PRO A 9 -8.32 -3.91 6.77
CA PRO A 9 -7.73 -4.99 7.54
C PRO A 9 -7.74 -4.62 9.03
N ASP A 10 -7.56 -5.59 9.91
CA ASP A 10 -7.50 -5.39 11.36
C ASP A 10 -6.62 -4.19 11.74
N ALA A 11 -7.03 -3.43 12.77
CA ALA A 11 -6.27 -2.29 13.29
C ALA A 11 -4.74 -2.54 13.46
N PRO A 12 -4.27 -3.70 13.98
CA PRO A 12 -2.84 -4.03 14.01
C PRO A 12 -2.19 -4.13 12.63
N ILE A 13 -2.89 -4.63 11.62
CA ILE A 13 -2.40 -4.70 10.24
C ILE A 13 -2.31 -3.29 9.65
N VAL A 14 -3.31 -2.43 9.87
CA VAL A 14 -3.26 -1.02 9.46
C VAL A 14 -2.04 -0.31 10.05
N ALA A 15 -1.80 -0.47 11.35
CA ALA A 15 -0.62 0.09 12.01
C ALA A 15 0.70 -0.44 11.43
N LEU A 16 0.74 -1.73 11.06
CA LEU A 16 1.91 -2.34 10.42
C LEU A 16 2.13 -1.77 9.01
N ILE A 17 1.08 -1.63 8.21
CA ILE A 17 1.14 -1.05 6.86
C ILE A 17 1.72 0.37 6.92
N LEU A 18 1.20 1.20 7.83
CA LEU A 18 1.66 2.58 8.00
C LEU A 18 3.10 2.65 8.49
N LYS A 19 3.48 1.78 9.44
CA LYS A 19 4.85 1.72 9.95
C LYS A 19 5.83 1.33 8.85
N GLU A 20 5.53 0.30 8.06
CA GLU A 20 6.42 -0.13 6.99
C GLU A 20 6.48 0.89 5.85
N TYR A 21 5.37 1.55 5.54
CA TYR A 21 5.34 2.65 4.57
C TYR A 21 6.16 3.87 5.02
N ASP A 22 6.27 4.12 6.32
CA ASP A 22 7.10 5.20 6.87
C ASP A 22 8.59 4.79 6.96
N GLN A 23 8.89 3.51 7.23
CA GLN A 23 10.25 2.98 7.27
C GLN A 23 10.88 2.76 5.89
N HIS A 24 10.06 2.45 4.88
CA HIS A 24 10.51 2.16 3.52
C HIS A 24 9.94 3.19 2.55
N ASP A 25 10.81 3.82 1.78
CA ASP A 25 10.38 4.69 0.70
C ASP A 25 9.91 3.83 -0.50
N PHE A 26 8.59 3.73 -0.66
CA PHE A 26 7.95 3.09 -1.82
C PHE A 26 7.63 4.10 -2.94
N GLY A 27 8.18 5.33 -2.88
CA GLY A 27 7.91 6.38 -3.86
C GLY A 27 6.44 6.80 -3.95
N GLY A 28 5.64 6.53 -2.92
CA GLY A 28 4.20 6.79 -2.94
C GLY A 28 3.33 5.69 -3.56
N SER A 29 3.90 4.59 -4.08
CA SER A 29 3.12 3.54 -4.75
C SER A 29 2.46 2.56 -3.78
N SER A 30 1.13 2.49 -3.79
CA SER A 30 0.35 1.51 -3.01
C SER A 30 0.56 0.07 -3.50
N GLU A 31 0.76 -0.13 -4.80
CA GLU A 31 1.03 -1.44 -5.40
C GLU A 31 2.37 -2.03 -4.95
N ALA A 32 3.41 -1.21 -4.89
CA ALA A 32 4.73 -1.63 -4.43
C ALA A 32 4.69 -2.03 -2.94
N LEU A 33 3.97 -1.28 -2.11
CA LEU A 33 3.74 -1.63 -0.71
C LEU A 33 2.96 -2.96 -0.60
N ALA A 34 1.90 -3.15 -1.40
CA ALA A 34 1.10 -4.37 -1.39
C ALA A 34 1.91 -5.60 -1.81
N ASP A 35 2.68 -5.54 -2.91
CA ASP A 35 3.56 -6.63 -3.34
C ASP A 35 4.61 -6.97 -2.26
N TRP A 36 5.19 -5.95 -1.63
CA TRP A 36 6.16 -6.13 -0.56
C TRP A 36 5.55 -6.81 0.67
N LEU A 37 4.37 -6.35 1.11
CA LEU A 37 3.61 -6.94 2.21
C LEU A 37 3.23 -8.39 1.89
N ASN A 38 2.73 -8.66 0.68
CA ASN A 38 2.40 -10.01 0.22
C ASN A 38 3.62 -10.94 0.22
N LYS A 39 4.79 -10.46 -0.20
CA LYS A 39 6.06 -11.23 -0.13
C LYS A 39 6.44 -11.56 1.31
N ARG A 40 6.28 -10.60 2.22
CA ARG A 40 6.59 -10.79 3.65
C ARG A 40 5.59 -11.73 4.33
N TRP A 41 4.31 -11.58 4.02
CA TRP A 41 3.21 -12.37 4.56
C TRP A 41 2.99 -13.70 3.83
N ARG A 42 3.76 -13.98 2.78
CA ARG A 42 3.75 -15.28 2.08
C ARG A 42 3.95 -16.46 3.02
N LYS A 43 4.72 -16.30 4.11
CA LYS A 43 4.88 -17.32 5.15
C LYS A 43 3.69 -17.45 6.10
N SER A 44 2.93 -16.37 6.29
CA SER A 44 1.73 -16.34 7.13
C SER A 44 0.46 -16.75 6.37
N GLY A 45 0.51 -16.81 5.03
CA GLY A 45 -0.66 -17.10 4.19
C GLY A 45 -1.63 -15.92 4.07
N TYR A 46 -1.24 -14.74 4.54
CA TYR A 46 -2.06 -13.53 4.48
C TYR A 46 -1.72 -12.75 3.22
N GLN A 47 -2.75 -12.34 2.48
CA GLN A 47 -2.61 -11.55 1.26
C GLN A 47 -3.47 -10.30 1.33
N ILE A 48 -2.95 -9.20 0.77
CA ILE A 48 -3.64 -7.92 0.73
C ILE A 48 -3.61 -7.33 -0.68
N GLU A 49 -4.72 -6.74 -1.08
CA GLU A 49 -4.82 -6.08 -2.37
C GLU A 49 -4.29 -4.64 -2.30
N ALA A 50 -3.75 -4.16 -3.43
CA ALA A 50 -3.26 -2.79 -3.53
C ALA A 50 -4.36 -1.75 -3.29
N GLU A 51 -5.61 -2.07 -3.62
CA GLU A 51 -6.77 -1.21 -3.38
C GLU A 51 -7.06 -1.02 -1.88
N VAL A 52 -6.92 -2.09 -1.09
CA VAL A 52 -7.05 -2.04 0.37
C VAL A 52 -5.94 -1.19 0.97
N VAL A 53 -4.70 -1.41 0.53
CA VAL A 53 -3.54 -0.61 0.94
C VAL A 53 -3.74 0.87 0.60
N HIS A 54 -4.24 1.17 -0.60
CA HIS A 54 -4.55 2.53 -1.03
C HIS A 54 -5.64 3.16 -0.15
N SER A 55 -6.73 2.45 0.11
CA SER A 55 -7.80 2.94 1.00
C SER A 55 -7.30 3.22 2.41
N VAL A 56 -6.42 2.36 2.96
CA VAL A 56 -5.78 2.56 4.27
C VAL A 56 -4.90 3.81 4.29
N LEU A 57 -4.05 3.99 3.27
CA LEU A 57 -3.19 5.15 3.13
C LEU A 57 -4.01 6.44 3.00
N LEU A 58 -5.04 6.43 2.15
CA LEU A 58 -5.94 7.56 1.92
C LEU A 58 -6.71 7.93 3.20
N CYS A 59 -7.25 6.94 3.91
CA CYS A 59 -7.97 7.13 5.16
C CYS A 59 -7.07 7.72 6.27
N ASN A 60 -5.76 7.41 6.25
CA ASN A 60 -4.76 8.00 7.14
C ASN A 60 -4.15 9.32 6.64
N GLY A 61 -4.65 9.89 5.54
CA GLY A 61 -4.16 11.15 4.98
C GLY A 61 -2.78 11.05 4.29
N ARG A 62 -2.30 9.83 3.98
CA ARG A 62 -1.07 9.62 3.21
C ARG A 62 -1.40 9.65 1.71
N LYS A 63 -0.62 10.41 0.94
CA LYS A 63 -0.73 10.46 -0.53
C LYS A 63 -0.12 9.20 -1.13
N ALA A 64 -0.93 8.16 -1.26
CA ALA A 64 -0.59 7.02 -2.10
C ALA A 64 -1.02 7.32 -3.54
N VAL A 65 -0.09 7.22 -4.48
CA VAL A 65 -0.36 7.35 -5.90
C VAL A 65 -0.67 5.93 -6.41
N ALA A 66 -1.95 5.64 -6.65
CA ALA A 66 -2.33 4.42 -7.39
C ALA A 66 -1.96 4.63 -8.86
N GLY A 67 -1.05 3.80 -9.37
CA GLY A 67 -0.63 3.86 -10.77
C GLY A 67 0.47 4.88 -11.05
N GLN A 68 1.65 4.68 -10.45
CA GLN A 68 2.90 5.20 -11.03
C GLN A 68 3.88 4.06 -11.32
N GLY A 69 3.37 3.02 -12.00
CA GLY A 69 4.22 2.23 -12.88
C GLY A 69 4.73 3.17 -13.98
N ASP A 70 6.00 3.52 -13.92
CA ASP A 70 6.72 4.37 -14.88
C ASP A 70 6.51 5.90 -14.75
N SER A 71 7.27 6.53 -13.87
CA SER A 71 7.74 7.92 -14.11
C SER A 71 9.24 8.09 -13.81
N LEU A 72 9.97 6.97 -13.74
CA LEU A 72 11.43 6.96 -13.86
C LEU A 72 11.89 6.95 -15.33
N GLY A 73 10.99 7.27 -16.27
CA GLY A 73 11.32 7.72 -17.62
C GLY A 73 11.82 9.16 -17.63
N GLY A 74 13.09 9.36 -17.28
CA GLY A 74 13.96 10.46 -17.70
C GLY A 74 13.40 11.88 -17.80
N ALA A 75 13.53 12.68 -16.72
CA ALA A 75 13.52 14.14 -16.83
C ALA A 75 14.18 14.84 -15.63
N PHE A 76 15.43 14.50 -15.31
CA PHE A 76 16.34 15.51 -14.76
C PHE A 76 17.34 15.86 -15.86
N LEU A 77 16.95 16.81 -16.70
CA LEU A 77 17.85 17.57 -17.55
C LEU A 77 19.03 18.07 -16.69
N ARG A 78 20.25 17.75 -17.14
CA ARG A 78 21.48 18.46 -16.77
C ARG A 78 21.77 19.49 -17.84
#